data_AF-A0A011NM07-F1
#
_entry.id   AF-A0A011NM07-F1
#
_cell.length_a   1.000
_cell.length_b   1.000
_cell.length_c   1.000
_cell.angle_alpha   90.00
_cell.angle_beta   90.00
_cell.angle_gamma   90.00
#
_symmetry.space_group_name_H-M   'P 1'
#
loop_
_entity.id
_entity.type
_entity.pdbx_description
1 polymer ?
#
loop_
_entity_poly.entity_id
_entity_poly.type
_entity_poly.pdbx_seq_one_letter_code
_entity_poly.pdbx_strand_id
1 'polypeptide(L)'
;MLVSYRAERIGVADGLPPGARPVLTAAAGGCMSPALPNPAASPRQRRRSGRPATFLRSLALLLVAATTACAPDAWRPDSRFDAFLDQVQDRCGNLDVGGRRIGANLIQGPDSYFLDLTSRYFHREISRENYADALAGTFSSDPGSAGIRCILAVPRSSDPMPMPPALLQ
;
A
#
# COMPACT_ATOMS: atom_id res chain seq x y z
N MET A 1 0.13 -4.36 -24.36
CA MET A 1 -0.29 -5.58 -23.64
C MET A 1 -0.85 -5.14 -22.30
N LEU A 2 -2.16 -5.32 -22.05
CA LEU A 2 -2.79 -4.96 -20.78
C LEU A 2 -2.66 -6.13 -19.80
N VAL A 3 -2.04 -5.91 -18.64
CA VAL A 3 -2.02 -6.88 -17.54
C VAL A 3 -3.30 -6.72 -16.73
N SER A 4 -4.18 -7.71 -16.85
CA SER A 4 -5.45 -7.80 -16.12
C SER A 4 -5.18 -8.34 -14.70
N TYR A 5 -5.20 -7.49 -13.68
CA TYR A 5 -5.14 -7.95 -12.28
C TYR A 5 -6.51 -8.50 -11.86
N ARG A 6 -6.57 -9.82 -11.73
CA ARG A 6 -7.72 -10.59 -11.26
C ARG A 6 -7.82 -10.45 -9.75
N ALA A 7 -8.85 -9.77 -9.26
CA ALA A 7 -9.19 -9.74 -7.84
C ALA A 7 -9.64 -11.14 -7.38
N GLU A 8 -8.83 -11.81 -6.58
CA GLU A 8 -9.14 -13.12 -6.03
C GLU A 8 -10.08 -12.98 -4.82
N ARG A 9 -11.21 -13.68 -4.86
CA ARG A 9 -12.21 -13.74 -3.79
C ARG A 9 -11.65 -14.57 -2.63
N ILE A 10 -11.64 -14.00 -1.43
CA ILE A 10 -11.42 -14.74 -0.19
C ILE A 10 -12.66 -15.60 0.09
N GLY A 11 -12.49 -16.92 0.05
CA GLY A 11 -13.47 -17.91 0.49
C GLY A 11 -13.48 -18.03 2.02
N VAL A 12 -14.67 -18.02 2.60
CA VAL A 12 -14.92 -18.33 4.02
C VAL A 12 -14.75 -19.84 4.21
N ALA A 13 -13.75 -20.24 5.01
CA ALA A 13 -13.59 -21.61 5.46
C ALA A 13 -14.07 -21.73 6.92
N ASP A 14 -15.14 -22.51 7.06
CA ASP A 14 -15.69 -23.06 8.30
C ASP A 14 -14.65 -23.96 8.99
N GLY A 15 -14.48 -23.83 10.31
CA GLY A 15 -13.49 -24.61 11.05
C GLY A 15 -13.45 -24.31 12.55
N LEU A 16 -14.46 -24.81 13.27
CA LEU A 16 -14.53 -24.83 14.74
C LEU A 16 -13.64 -25.96 15.31
N PRO A 17 -12.90 -25.74 16.41
CA PRO A 17 -12.68 -26.80 17.39
C PRO A 17 -13.22 -26.47 18.80
N PRO A 18 -13.55 -27.49 19.62
CA PRO A 18 -14.35 -27.34 20.83
C PRO A 18 -13.50 -27.22 22.12
N GLY A 19 -14.06 -26.47 23.08
CA GLY A 19 -13.91 -26.75 24.51
C GLY A 19 -12.87 -25.93 25.28
N ALA A 20 -13.34 -24.96 26.08
CA ALA A 20 -13.03 -24.85 27.53
C ALA A 20 -13.66 -23.59 28.15
N ARG A 21 -14.76 -23.84 28.87
CA ARG A 21 -15.41 -23.18 30.03
C ARG A 21 -15.30 -21.66 30.30
N PRO A 22 -16.39 -21.04 30.80
CA PRO A 22 -16.53 -19.60 30.95
C PRO A 22 -16.05 -19.09 32.32
N VAL A 23 -15.41 -17.91 32.32
CA VAL A 23 -15.24 -17.09 33.52
C VAL A 23 -16.17 -15.89 33.43
N LEU A 24 -16.99 -15.76 34.46
CA LEU A 24 -18.04 -14.79 34.70
C LEU A 24 -17.44 -13.49 35.28
N THR A 25 -17.76 -12.34 34.69
CA THR A 25 -17.85 -11.01 35.37
C THR A 25 -18.73 -10.15 34.46
N ALA A 26 -20.03 -9.95 34.74
CA ALA A 26 -20.65 -9.11 35.76
C ALA A 26 -20.36 -7.60 35.59
N ALA A 27 -21.30 -6.88 34.97
CA ALA A 27 -21.84 -5.57 35.36
C ALA A 27 -22.68 -5.04 34.17
N ALA A 28 -24.01 -5.13 34.14
CA ALA A 28 -25.04 -4.56 35.03
C ALA A 28 -25.12 -3.03 34.96
N GLY A 29 -26.19 -2.57 34.30
CA GLY A 29 -26.75 -1.22 34.27
C GLY A 29 -27.84 -1.25 33.19
N GLY A 30 -29.11 -1.56 33.49
CA GLY A 30 -29.99 -0.81 34.40
C GLY A 30 -30.41 0.48 33.67
N CYS A 31 -31.67 0.82 33.41
CA CYS A 31 -32.92 0.43 34.04
C CYS A 31 -34.12 0.81 33.14
N MET A 32 -35.29 0.26 33.49
CA MET A 32 -36.65 0.81 33.32
C MET A 32 -37.34 0.70 31.95
N SER A 33 -38.25 -0.27 31.87
CA SER A 33 -39.55 -0.13 31.21
C SER A 33 -40.50 0.70 32.09
N PRO A 34 -41.51 1.36 31.50
CA PRO A 34 -42.85 1.20 32.04
C PRO A 34 -43.96 1.00 30.98
N ALA A 35 -44.91 0.15 31.40
CA ALA A 35 -46.36 0.19 31.21
C ALA A 35 -46.98 0.38 29.81
N LEU A 36 -47.76 -0.63 29.40
CA LEU A 36 -48.88 -0.50 28.47
C LEU A 36 -49.99 0.37 29.06
N PRO A 37 -50.75 1.06 28.20
CA PRO A 37 -52.19 0.80 28.14
C PRO A 37 -52.73 0.67 26.71
N ASN A 38 -53.86 -0.04 26.57
CA ASN A 38 -54.71 -0.15 25.38
C ASN A 38 -56.14 0.31 25.77
N PRO A 39 -57.11 0.58 24.88
CA PRO A 39 -57.09 0.78 23.42
C PRO A 39 -57.93 2.01 22.96
N ALA A 40 -58.16 2.07 21.63
CA ALA A 40 -59.24 2.77 20.90
C ALA A 40 -59.02 4.22 20.46
N ALA A 41 -58.83 4.41 19.14
CA ALA A 41 -59.62 5.29 18.28
C ALA A 41 -59.02 5.32 16.86
N SER A 42 -59.77 4.87 15.86
CA SER A 42 -59.50 5.21 14.46
C SER A 42 -60.16 6.55 14.16
N PRO A 43 -59.47 7.47 13.47
CA PRO A 43 -60.00 7.83 12.16
C PRO A 43 -58.93 8.13 11.10
N ARG A 44 -59.29 7.74 9.86
CA ARG A 44 -59.10 8.46 8.59
C ARG A 44 -57.72 9.04 8.27
N GLN A 45 -56.98 8.25 7.50
CA GLN A 45 -56.46 8.63 6.17
C GLN A 45 -55.92 10.05 6.01
N ARG A 46 -54.62 10.24 6.26
CA ARG A 46 -53.81 11.23 5.55
C ARG A 46 -52.87 10.48 4.61
N ARG A 47 -53.14 10.53 3.31
CA ARG A 47 -52.20 10.14 2.25
C ARG A 47 -50.94 11.00 2.43
N ARG A 48 -49.93 10.47 3.12
CA ARG A 48 -48.60 11.07 3.20
C ARG A 48 -47.78 10.42 2.10
N SER A 49 -47.60 11.19 1.03
CA SER A 49 -46.79 10.83 -0.15
C SER A 49 -45.54 10.09 0.26
N GLY A 50 -45.41 8.85 -0.22
CA GLY A 50 -44.20 8.07 -0.13
C GLY A 50 -43.10 8.78 -0.91
N ARG A 51 -42.35 9.63 -0.22
CA ARG A 51 -41.00 9.98 -0.63
C ARG A 51 -40.12 8.84 -0.14
N PRO A 52 -39.49 8.05 -1.02
CA PRO A 52 -38.72 6.90 -0.61
C PRO A 52 -37.49 7.37 0.19
N ALA A 53 -37.57 7.22 1.52
CA ALA A 53 -36.47 7.46 2.46
C ALA A 53 -35.25 6.57 2.20
N THR A 54 -35.37 5.61 1.29
CA THR A 54 -34.29 4.76 0.77
C THR A 54 -33.26 5.56 -0.02
N PHE A 55 -33.66 6.55 -0.83
CA PHE A 55 -32.72 7.28 -1.69
C PHE A 55 -31.74 8.17 -0.92
N LEU A 56 -32.20 8.80 0.17
CA LEU A 56 -31.36 9.66 1.02
C LEU A 56 -30.36 8.84 1.85
N ARG A 57 -30.73 7.61 2.23
CA ARG A 57 -29.88 6.71 3.02
C ARG A 57 -28.72 6.14 2.20
N SER A 58 -28.96 5.83 0.93
CA SER A 58 -27.94 5.37 -0.01
C SER A 58 -26.91 6.46 -0.35
N LEU A 59 -27.36 7.72 -0.47
CA LEU A 59 -26.48 8.85 -0.75
C LEU A 59 -25.51 9.14 0.43
N ALA A 60 -25.99 8.98 1.66
CA ALA A 60 -25.19 9.23 2.87
C ALA A 60 -24.03 8.21 3.03
N LEU A 61 -24.25 6.93 2.70
CA LEU A 61 -23.18 5.91 2.70
C LEU A 61 -22.11 6.17 1.63
N LEU A 62 -22.50 6.69 0.46
CA LEU A 62 -21.59 7.02 -0.64
C LEU A 62 -20.71 8.24 -0.30
N LEU A 63 -21.24 9.23 0.43
CA LEU A 63 -20.44 10.36 0.91
C LEU A 63 -19.39 9.96 1.98
N VAL A 64 -19.72 9.04 2.88
CA VAL A 64 -18.78 8.57 3.92
C VAL A 64 -17.63 7.76 3.30
N ALA A 65 -17.90 6.96 2.25
CA ALA A 65 -16.86 6.24 1.51
C ALA A 65 -15.89 7.17 0.75
N ALA A 66 -16.36 8.35 0.32
CA ALA A 66 -15.52 9.34 -0.35
C ALA A 66 -14.57 10.07 0.62
N THR A 67 -14.88 10.12 1.92
CA THR A 67 -14.01 10.73 2.94
C THR A 67 -12.99 9.78 3.56
N THR A 68 -13.09 8.47 3.30
CA THR A 68 -12.09 7.46 3.70
C THR A 68 -11.17 7.04 2.55
N ALA A 69 -11.18 7.75 1.42
CA ALA A 69 -10.14 7.63 0.41
C ALA A 69 -8.85 8.25 0.98
N CYS A 70 -8.11 7.45 1.74
CA CYS A 70 -6.80 7.80 2.26
C CYS A 70 -5.91 8.24 1.08
N ALA A 71 -5.60 9.54 1.02
CA ALA A 71 -4.59 10.14 0.14
C ALA A 71 -4.73 9.79 -1.36
N PRO A 72 -5.50 10.57 -2.16
CA PRO A 72 -5.54 10.40 -3.63
C PRO A 72 -4.18 10.58 -4.32
N ASP A 73 -3.18 11.02 -3.57
CA ASP A 73 -1.79 11.28 -3.93
C ASP A 73 -0.85 10.10 -3.60
N ALA A 74 -1.26 9.14 -2.78
CA ALA A 74 -0.43 7.98 -2.43
C ALA A 74 -0.18 7.02 -3.62
N TRP A 75 -0.90 7.17 -4.73
CA TRP A 75 -0.74 6.32 -5.91
C TRP A 75 0.03 6.98 -7.06
N ARG A 76 0.50 8.23 -6.91
CA ARG A 76 1.05 8.95 -8.06
C ARG A 76 2.35 8.27 -8.53
N PRO A 77 2.37 7.70 -9.75
CA PRO A 77 3.56 7.04 -10.26
C PRO A 77 4.66 8.08 -10.52
N ASP A 78 5.88 7.78 -10.11
CA ASP A 78 7.05 8.58 -10.42
C ASP A 78 7.77 8.00 -11.64
N SER A 79 7.39 8.49 -12.82
CA SER A 79 7.98 8.08 -14.10
C SER A 79 9.51 8.22 -14.18
N ARG A 80 10.14 9.10 -13.39
CA ARG A 80 11.60 9.25 -13.40
C ARG A 80 12.27 8.15 -12.60
N PHE A 81 11.68 7.78 -11.47
CA PHE A 81 12.13 6.64 -10.69
C PHE A 81 11.91 5.34 -11.46
N ASP A 82 10.77 5.18 -12.12
CA ASP A 82 10.49 4.01 -12.97
C ASP A 82 11.56 3.90 -14.09
N ALA A 83 11.87 4.99 -14.79
CA ALA A 83 12.92 5.00 -15.81
C ALA A 83 14.33 4.76 -15.25
N PHE A 84 14.58 5.07 -13.97
CA PHE A 84 15.82 4.70 -13.30
C PHE A 84 15.88 3.20 -13.03
N LEU A 85 14.79 2.61 -12.54
CA LEU A 85 14.69 1.16 -12.33
C LEU A 85 14.85 0.39 -13.65
N ASP A 86 14.30 0.90 -14.76
CA ASP A 86 14.52 0.32 -16.09
C ASP A 86 16.00 0.30 -16.46
N GLN A 87 16.74 1.38 -16.19
CA GLN A 87 18.18 1.42 -16.43
C GLN A 87 18.96 0.46 -15.52
N VAL A 88 18.54 0.31 -14.26
CA VAL A 88 19.12 -0.67 -13.34
C VAL A 88 18.84 -2.10 -13.82
N GLN A 89 17.62 -2.36 -14.28
CA GLN A 89 17.20 -3.63 -14.85
C GLN A 89 18.05 -3.99 -16.08
N ASP A 90 18.21 -3.05 -17.02
CA ASP A 90 18.94 -3.28 -18.27
C ASP A 90 20.44 -3.50 -18.05
N ARG A 91 21.05 -2.73 -17.14
CA ARG A 91 22.51 -2.76 -16.93
C ARG A 91 22.94 -3.77 -15.88
N CYS A 92 22.16 -3.92 -14.81
CA CYS A 92 22.54 -4.67 -13.62
C CYS A 92 21.65 -5.90 -13.39
N GLY A 93 20.60 -6.11 -14.19
CA GLY A 93 19.57 -7.12 -13.91
C GLY A 93 20.07 -8.57 -13.79
N ASN A 94 21.21 -8.89 -14.41
CA ASN A 94 21.83 -10.22 -14.34
C ASN A 94 22.78 -10.42 -13.14
N LEU A 95 23.05 -9.36 -12.38
CA LEU A 95 23.88 -9.41 -11.18
C LEU A 95 23.02 -9.71 -9.95
N ASP A 96 23.68 -10.18 -8.90
CA ASP A 96 23.05 -10.53 -7.65
C ASP A 96 23.49 -9.57 -6.53
N VAL A 97 22.57 -9.29 -5.62
CA VAL A 97 22.85 -8.69 -4.31
C VAL A 97 22.47 -9.74 -3.27
N GLY A 98 23.47 -10.30 -2.58
CA GLY A 98 23.20 -11.26 -1.50
C GLY A 98 22.44 -12.52 -1.93
N GLY A 99 22.71 -13.02 -3.14
CA GLY A 99 22.01 -14.19 -3.70
C GLY A 99 20.63 -13.88 -4.30
N ARG A 100 20.18 -12.63 -4.27
CA ARG A 100 18.96 -12.18 -4.95
C ARG A 100 19.33 -11.52 -6.27
N ARG A 101 18.78 -12.00 -7.39
CA ARG A 101 19.02 -11.40 -8.70
C ARG A 101 18.31 -10.06 -8.80
N ILE A 102 19.04 -9.01 -9.16
CA ILE A 102 18.52 -7.64 -9.21
C ILE A 102 17.27 -7.59 -10.09
N GLY A 103 17.35 -8.11 -11.31
CA GLY A 103 16.24 -8.00 -12.25
C GLY A 103 15.06 -8.89 -11.85
N ALA A 104 15.32 -10.17 -11.59
CA ALA A 104 14.25 -11.16 -11.39
C ALA A 104 13.62 -11.11 -9.99
N ASN A 105 14.39 -10.81 -8.94
CA ASN A 105 13.95 -10.96 -7.55
C ASN A 105 13.82 -9.65 -6.76
N LEU A 106 14.33 -8.53 -7.28
CA LEU A 106 14.26 -7.23 -6.61
C LEU A 106 13.39 -6.23 -7.39
N ILE A 107 13.42 -6.26 -8.73
CA ILE A 107 12.64 -5.37 -9.59
C ILE A 107 11.37 -6.07 -10.12
N GLN A 108 11.50 -7.14 -10.91
CA GLN A 108 10.35 -7.82 -11.54
C GLN A 108 9.53 -8.67 -10.57
N GLY A 109 10.21 -9.32 -9.63
CA GLY A 109 9.61 -9.81 -8.39
C GLY A 109 9.82 -8.72 -7.33
N PRO A 110 9.01 -7.64 -7.32
CA PRO A 110 9.34 -6.42 -6.61
C PRO A 110 9.52 -6.68 -5.12
N ASP A 111 10.72 -6.43 -4.63
CA ASP A 111 11.04 -6.48 -3.22
C ASP A 111 10.79 -5.09 -2.63
N SER A 112 9.81 -4.98 -1.72
CA SER A 112 9.33 -3.68 -1.22
C SER A 112 10.43 -2.89 -0.51
N TYR A 113 11.31 -3.58 0.24
CA TYR A 113 12.42 -2.94 0.92
C TYR A 113 13.46 -2.42 -0.07
N PHE A 114 13.82 -3.23 -1.07
CA PHE A 114 14.73 -2.79 -2.13
C PHE A 114 14.19 -1.54 -2.85
N LEU A 115 12.90 -1.55 -3.23
CA LEU A 115 12.29 -0.43 -3.95
C LEU A 115 12.19 0.84 -3.11
N ASP A 116 11.81 0.73 -1.83
CA ASP A 116 11.78 1.86 -0.89
C ASP A 116 13.18 2.45 -0.74
N LEU A 117 14.17 1.63 -0.39
CA LEU A 117 15.54 2.07 -0.16
C LEU A 117 16.16 2.68 -1.42
N THR A 118 15.89 2.10 -2.59
CA THR A 118 16.35 2.60 -3.88
C THR A 118 15.67 3.91 -4.27
N SER A 119 14.38 4.07 -3.95
CA SER A 119 13.66 5.35 -4.11
C SER A 119 14.31 6.45 -3.27
N ARG A 120 14.58 6.17 -2.00
CA ARG A 120 15.27 7.12 -1.10
C ARG A 120 16.65 7.49 -1.61
N TYR A 121 17.40 6.52 -2.16
CA TYR A 121 18.70 6.78 -2.78
C TYR A 121 18.59 7.64 -4.05
N PHE A 122 17.61 7.35 -4.91
CA PHE A 122 17.33 8.10 -6.14
C PHE A 122 16.97 9.57 -5.82
N HIS A 123 16.16 9.78 -4.80
CA HIS A 123 15.74 11.10 -4.32
C HIS A 123 16.77 11.80 -3.43
N ARG A 124 17.95 11.19 -3.21
CA ARG A 124 19.05 11.72 -2.38
C ARG A 124 18.70 11.90 -0.90
N GLU A 125 17.73 11.16 -0.41
CA GLU A 125 17.37 11.14 1.01
C GLU A 125 18.39 10.35 1.84
N ILE A 126 19.13 9.44 1.20
CA ILE A 126 20.24 8.69 1.79
C ILE A 126 21.51 8.81 0.94
N SER A 127 22.67 8.75 1.58
CA SER A 127 23.97 8.78 0.90
C SER A 127 24.22 7.48 0.13
N ARG A 128 25.23 7.52 -0.75
CA ARG A 128 25.70 6.35 -1.51
C ARG A 128 26.16 5.23 -0.57
N GLU A 129 26.89 5.59 0.47
CA GLU A 129 27.46 4.66 1.45
C GLU A 129 26.34 4.02 2.27
N ASN A 130 25.39 4.83 2.79
CA ASN A 130 24.25 4.33 3.53
C ASN A 130 23.38 3.38 2.70
N TYR A 131 23.21 3.66 1.40
CA TYR A 131 22.50 2.77 0.48
C TYR A 131 23.22 1.42 0.33
N ALA A 132 24.53 1.46 0.08
CA ALA A 132 25.34 0.25 -0.08
C ALA A 132 25.34 -0.61 1.18
N ASP A 133 25.54 0.00 2.35
CA ASP A 133 25.59 -0.69 3.63
C ASP A 133 24.22 -1.28 4.02
N ALA A 134 23.13 -0.55 3.76
CA ALA A 134 21.77 -1.04 4.03
C ALA A 134 21.37 -2.22 3.13
N LEU A 135 21.74 -2.18 1.84
CA LEU A 135 21.57 -3.33 0.94
C LEU A 135 22.42 -4.52 1.38
N ALA A 136 23.69 -4.29 1.69
CA ALA A 136 24.61 -5.30 2.15
C ALA A 136 24.10 -6.00 3.42
N GLY A 137 23.65 -5.22 4.41
CA GLY A 137 23.10 -5.74 5.66
C GLY A 137 21.82 -6.54 5.44
N THR A 138 20.86 -6.01 4.69
CA THR A 138 19.55 -6.67 4.51
C THR A 138 19.64 -7.95 3.68
N PHE A 139 20.45 -7.95 2.63
CA PHE A 139 20.56 -9.09 1.73
C PHE A 139 21.75 -10.00 2.05
N SER A 140 22.49 -9.75 3.13
CA SER A 140 23.71 -10.52 3.47
C SER A 140 24.74 -10.50 2.30
N SER A 141 25.01 -9.32 1.77
CA SER A 141 25.99 -9.08 0.71
C SER A 141 27.17 -8.24 1.19
N ASP A 142 28.17 -8.06 0.32
CA ASP A 142 29.26 -7.11 0.52
C ASP A 142 28.84 -5.74 -0.05
N PRO A 143 29.07 -4.61 0.66
CA PRO A 143 28.70 -3.27 0.17
C PRO A 143 29.44 -2.88 -1.11
N GLY A 144 30.61 -3.48 -1.38
CA GLY A 144 31.37 -3.37 -2.62
C GLY A 144 31.08 -4.48 -3.65
N SER A 145 30.05 -5.30 -3.45
CA SER A 145 29.65 -6.34 -4.40
C SER A 145 29.38 -5.77 -5.80
N ALA A 146 29.59 -6.61 -6.82
CA ALA A 146 29.41 -6.18 -8.21
C ALA A 146 27.99 -5.67 -8.48
N GLY A 147 26.96 -6.29 -7.90
CA GLY A 147 25.57 -5.85 -7.99
C GLY A 147 25.37 -4.45 -7.43
N ILE A 148 25.79 -4.20 -6.18
CA ILE A 148 25.63 -2.89 -5.53
C ILE A 148 26.43 -1.81 -6.28
N ARG A 149 27.69 -2.09 -6.66
CA ARG A 149 28.49 -1.15 -7.45
C ARG A 149 27.87 -0.82 -8.80
N CYS A 150 27.22 -1.80 -9.44
CA CYS A 150 26.52 -1.57 -10.70
C CYS A 150 25.35 -0.59 -10.51
N ILE A 151 24.51 -0.80 -9.49
CA ILE A 151 23.37 0.10 -9.20
C ILE A 151 23.87 1.53 -8.94
N LEU A 152 24.93 1.67 -8.14
CA LEU A 152 25.54 2.95 -7.82
C LEU A 152 26.18 3.66 -9.03
N ALA A 153 26.45 2.94 -10.13
CA ALA A 153 26.98 3.51 -11.36
C ALA A 153 25.88 3.97 -12.34
N VAL A 154 24.61 3.62 -12.07
CA VAL A 154 23.48 4.10 -12.86
C VAL A 154 23.23 5.58 -12.56
N PRO A 155 23.23 6.47 -13.56
CA PRO A 155 22.98 7.89 -13.34
C PRO A 155 21.57 8.13 -12.81
N ARG A 156 21.43 8.95 -11.77
CA ARG A 156 20.12 9.44 -11.32
C ARG A 156 19.73 10.64 -12.17
N SER A 157 18.46 10.82 -12.51
CA SER A 157 18.02 11.97 -13.33
C SER A 157 18.27 13.33 -12.67
N SER A 158 18.54 13.34 -11.36
CA SER A 158 18.89 14.51 -10.57
C SER A 158 20.41 14.78 -10.53
N ASP A 159 21.25 13.86 -11.00
CA ASP A 159 22.70 14.03 -11.04
C ASP A 159 23.08 15.13 -12.03
N PRO A 160 23.97 16.07 -11.64
CA PRO A 160 24.52 17.03 -12.59
C PRO A 160 25.05 16.24 -13.78
N MET A 161 24.58 16.58 -14.98
CA MET A 161 25.13 16.01 -16.21
C MET A 161 26.66 16.10 -16.12
N PRO A 162 27.41 15.03 -16.43
CA PRO A 162 28.86 15.12 -16.54
C PRO A 162 29.15 16.29 -17.48
N MET A 163 29.77 17.36 -16.98
CA MET A 163 30.14 18.47 -17.86
C MET A 163 31.09 17.89 -18.91
N PRO A 164 30.83 18.12 -20.21
CA PRO A 164 31.74 17.65 -21.24
C PRO A 164 33.12 18.26 -20.97
N PRO A 165 34.21 17.49 -21.12
CA PRO A 165 35.57 17.96 -20.82
C PRO A 165 36.00 19.18 -21.64
N ALA A 166 35.20 19.57 -22.64
CA ALA A 166 35.40 20.76 -23.47
C ALA A 166 35.12 22.10 -22.76
N LEU A 167 34.52 22.11 -21.56
CA LEU A 167 34.22 23.35 -20.81
C LEU A 167 35.14 23.61 -19.60
N LEU A 168 36.25 22.87 -19.48
CA LEU A 168 37.25 23.02 -18.42
C LEU A 168 38.59 23.59 -18.91
N GLN A 169 38.61 24.24 -20.08
CA GLN A 169 39.75 24.98 -20.62
C GLN A 169 39.51 26.49 -20.52
#